data_AF-T0ZRD5-F1
#
_entry.id   AF-T0ZRD5-F1
#
_cell.length_a   1.000
_cell.length_b   1.000
_cell.length_c   1.000
_cell.angle_alpha   90.00
_cell.angle_beta   90.00
_cell.angle_gamma   90.00
#
_symmetry.space_group_name_H-M   'P 1'
#
loop_
_entity.id
_entity.type
_entity.pdbx_description
1 polymer ?
#
loop_
_entity_poly.entity_id
_entity_poly.type
_entity_poly.pdbx_seq_one_letter_code
_entity_poly.pdbx_strand_id
1 'polypeptide(L)'
;MLRIYSVRAYTILLRAAPRDPVGARPMPFRRSNDPRTARITLRVAPGAKAALEESALRAGKSLSAYLVACGLGRKLVSRVDDRAINELRRVGGLLKVAITTDPVKRGDYRALLDDLKRAIVRIDGGDHARAD
;
A
#
# COMPACT_ATOMS: atom_id res chain seq x y z
N MET A 1 29.76 12.90 69.30
CA MET A 1 29.18 13.87 68.36
C MET A 1 28.72 13.11 67.10
N LEU A 2 27.44 12.75 67.00
CA LEU A 2 26.87 12.02 65.87
C LEU A 2 25.66 12.82 65.34
N ARG A 3 25.75 13.23 64.07
CA ARG A 3 24.87 14.22 63.42
C ARG A 3 23.84 13.52 62.53
N ILE A 4 22.61 13.42 63.05
CA ILE A 4 21.32 13.82 62.45
C ILE A 4 21.20 13.80 60.90
N TYR A 5 20.36 12.87 60.44
CA TYR A 5 19.42 12.81 59.29
C TYR A 5 19.78 13.40 57.92
N SER A 6 19.54 12.62 56.85
CA SER A 6 18.75 13.09 55.70
C SER A 6 18.32 11.94 54.81
N VAL A 7 17.09 11.50 55.00
CA VAL A 7 16.38 10.57 54.12
C VAL A 7 15.91 11.36 52.89
N ARG A 8 16.84 11.72 52.00
CA ARG A 8 16.54 12.55 50.81
C ARG A 8 17.32 12.10 49.59
N ALA A 9 17.17 10.81 49.26
CA ALA A 9 17.44 10.30 47.92
C ALA A 9 16.53 9.10 47.58
N TYR A 10 15.32 9.05 48.15
CA TYR A 10 14.21 8.21 47.66
C TYR A 10 13.64 8.78 46.35
N THR A 11 14.49 9.03 45.36
CA THR A 11 14.06 9.67 44.09
C THR A 11 14.84 9.19 42.87
N ILE A 12 15.61 8.09 43.00
CA ILE A 12 16.32 7.48 41.87
C ILE A 12 15.89 6.02 41.63
N LEU A 13 15.17 5.39 42.57
CA LEU A 13 14.74 3.98 42.46
C LEU A 13 13.30 3.76 41.97
N LEU A 14 12.63 4.78 41.39
CA LEU A 14 11.21 4.74 41.02
C LEU A 14 10.93 4.94 39.51
N ARG A 15 11.86 4.59 38.60
CA ARG A 15 11.66 4.82 37.15
C ARG A 15 11.97 3.66 36.22
N ALA A 16 12.12 2.43 36.72
CA ALA A 16 12.33 1.25 35.89
C ALA A 16 11.65 -0.01 36.44
N ALA A 17 10.49 0.12 37.07
CA ALA A 17 9.60 -1.05 37.18
C ALA A 17 9.23 -1.47 35.74
N PRO A 18 9.35 -2.76 35.38
CA PRO A 18 8.83 -3.24 34.10
C PRO A 18 7.38 -2.78 34.01
N ARG A 19 7.00 -2.10 32.91
CA ARG A 19 5.60 -1.85 32.60
C ARG A 19 4.90 -3.20 32.77
N ASP A 20 3.94 -3.29 33.69
CA ASP A 20 3.10 -4.47 33.85
C ASP A 20 2.78 -5.03 32.46
N PRO A 21 2.94 -6.35 32.21
CA PRO A 21 2.44 -6.94 30.99
C PRO A 21 0.92 -6.89 31.07
N VAL A 22 0.32 -5.75 30.71
CA VAL A 22 -1.13 -5.62 30.48
C VAL A 22 -1.48 -6.79 29.59
N GLY A 23 -2.23 -7.74 30.18
CA GLY A 23 -2.28 -9.14 29.79
C GLY A 23 -2.20 -9.33 28.29
N ALA A 24 -1.28 -10.20 27.86
CA ALA A 24 -0.96 -10.53 26.47
C ALA A 24 -2.18 -10.40 25.56
N ARG A 25 -2.44 -9.18 25.06
CA ARG A 25 -3.49 -8.96 24.07
C ARG A 25 -2.91 -9.63 22.83
N PRO A 26 -3.50 -10.72 22.33
CA PRO A 26 -3.00 -11.32 21.11
C PRO A 26 -3.01 -10.23 20.05
N MET A 27 -1.83 -9.89 19.55
CA MET A 27 -1.68 -8.92 18.47
C MET A 27 -2.63 -9.40 17.35
N PRO A 28 -3.60 -8.58 16.89
CA PRO A 28 -4.66 -9.04 15.99
C PRO A 28 -4.16 -9.40 14.59
N PHE A 29 -2.83 -9.36 14.36
CA PHE A 29 -2.24 -9.74 13.11
C PHE A 29 -2.11 -11.27 13.03
N ARG A 30 -3.05 -11.89 12.31
CA ARG A 30 -2.95 -13.30 11.90
C ARG A 30 -1.65 -13.47 11.10
N ARG A 31 -0.68 -14.22 11.65
CA ARG A 31 0.50 -14.62 10.85
C ARG A 31 -0.01 -15.48 9.69
N SER A 32 0.26 -15.06 8.46
CA SER A 32 0.08 -15.96 7.31
C SER A 32 1.08 -17.10 7.48
N ASN A 33 0.60 -18.35 7.50
CA ASN A 33 1.43 -19.54 7.64
C ASN A 33 2.15 -19.91 6.33
N ASP A 34 2.64 -18.90 5.59
CA ASP A 34 3.36 -19.05 4.33
C ASP A 34 4.88 -18.84 4.60
N PRO A 35 5.62 -19.91 4.94
CA PRO A 35 7.05 -19.80 5.18
C PRO A 35 7.76 -19.71 3.82
N ARG A 36 8.09 -18.48 3.40
CA ARG A 36 8.97 -18.22 2.25
C ARG A 36 10.40 -18.69 2.52
N THR A 37 10.62 -20.00 2.52
CA THR A 37 11.87 -20.67 2.88
C THR A 37 12.82 -20.86 1.70
N ALA A 38 12.29 -20.98 0.49
CA ALA A 38 13.10 -21.09 -0.72
C ALA A 38 13.78 -19.76 -1.07
N ARG A 39 15.08 -19.80 -1.39
CA ARG A 39 15.87 -18.62 -1.80
C ARG A 39 16.24 -18.71 -3.28
N ILE A 40 16.09 -17.60 -3.99
CA ILE A 40 16.54 -17.43 -5.37
C ILE A 40 17.69 -16.42 -5.37
N THR A 41 18.88 -16.85 -5.80
CA THR A 41 20.06 -15.98 -5.90
C THR A 41 20.40 -15.79 -7.37
N LEU A 42 20.36 -14.55 -7.86
CA LEU A 42 20.63 -14.23 -9.26
C LEU A 42 21.85 -13.31 -9.36
N ARG A 43 22.76 -13.65 -10.27
CA ARG A 43 23.84 -12.74 -10.70
C ARG A 43 23.35 -11.97 -11.92
N VAL A 44 23.42 -10.65 -11.85
CA VAL A 44 22.99 -9.75 -12.93
C VAL A 44 24.05 -8.69 -13.14
N ALA A 45 24.18 -8.23 -14.38
CA ALA A 45 25.01 -7.07 -14.68
C ALA A 45 24.49 -5.83 -13.91
N PRO A 46 25.37 -4.90 -13.49
CA PRO A 46 24.95 -3.72 -12.75
C PRO A 46 23.87 -2.88 -13.46
N GLY A 47 24.01 -2.69 -14.79
CA GLY A 47 23.02 -1.96 -15.59
C GLY A 47 21.66 -2.66 -15.64
N ALA A 48 21.65 -3.99 -15.77
CA ALA A 48 20.42 -4.77 -15.73
C ALA A 48 19.74 -4.67 -14.34
N LYS A 49 20.52 -4.67 -13.27
CA LYS A 49 19.98 -4.47 -11.91
C LYS A 49 19.30 -3.11 -11.77
N ALA A 50 19.93 -2.04 -12.24
CA ALA A 50 19.36 -0.70 -12.19
C ALA A 50 18.03 -0.60 -12.97
N ALA A 51 17.97 -1.16 -14.19
CA ALA A 51 16.75 -1.18 -14.99
C ALA A 51 15.60 -1.98 -14.31
N LEU A 52 15.93 -3.08 -13.63
CA LEU A 52 14.97 -3.86 -12.86
C LEU A 52 14.47 -3.09 -11.63
N GLU A 53 15.35 -2.36 -10.94
CA GLU A 53 14.98 -1.52 -9.80
C GLU A 53 14.05 -0.37 -10.22
N GLU A 54 14.34 0.30 -11.34
CA GLU A 54 13.46 1.34 -11.90
C GLU A 54 12.09 0.78 -12.28
N SER A 55 12.05 -0.40 -12.91
CA SER A 55 10.80 -1.06 -13.28
C SER A 55 9.99 -1.49 -12.05
N ALA A 56 10.65 -1.99 -11.01
CA ALA A 56 10.02 -2.30 -9.72
C ALA A 56 9.45 -1.05 -9.05
N LEU A 57 10.18 0.08 -9.10
CA LEU A 57 9.75 1.37 -8.57
C LEU A 57 8.49 1.88 -9.30
N ARG A 58 8.47 1.83 -10.64
CA ARG A 58 7.28 2.20 -11.45
C ARG A 58 6.06 1.33 -11.12
N ALA A 59 6.28 0.04 -10.88
CA ALA A 59 5.24 -0.89 -10.43
C ALA A 59 4.89 -0.75 -8.93
N GLY A 60 5.57 0.12 -8.18
CA GLY A 60 5.35 0.33 -6.75
C GLY A 60 5.64 -0.91 -5.88
N LYS A 61 6.54 -1.80 -6.32
CA LYS A 61 6.91 -3.04 -5.63
C LYS A 61 8.40 -3.03 -5.26
N SER A 62 8.79 -3.84 -4.26
CA SER A 62 10.20 -4.15 -4.07
C SER A 62 10.73 -4.97 -5.26
N LEU A 63 12.03 -4.91 -5.53
CA LEU A 63 12.67 -5.67 -6.60
C LEU A 63 12.34 -7.17 -6.55
N SER A 64 12.39 -7.78 -5.37
CA SER A 64 12.08 -9.20 -5.19
C SER A 64 10.60 -9.52 -5.46
N ALA A 65 9.68 -8.68 -4.98
CA ALA A 65 8.24 -8.87 -5.23
C ALA A 65 7.88 -8.65 -6.71
N TYR A 66 8.53 -7.69 -7.36
CA TYR A 66 8.43 -7.45 -8.79
C TYR A 66 8.88 -8.68 -9.59
N LEU A 67 10.09 -9.18 -9.35
CA LEU A 67 10.64 -10.35 -10.06
C LEU A 67 9.80 -11.61 -9.88
N VAL A 68 9.32 -11.87 -8.65
CA VAL A 68 8.42 -13.01 -8.39
C VAL A 68 7.09 -12.82 -9.11
N ALA A 69 6.53 -11.62 -9.14
CA ALA A 69 5.30 -11.34 -9.88
C ALA A 69 5.50 -11.56 -11.39
N CYS A 70 6.58 -11.04 -11.97
CA CYS A 70 6.94 -11.28 -13.37
C CYS A 70 7.08 -12.77 -13.68
N GLY A 71 7.87 -13.50 -12.87
CA GLY A 71 8.13 -14.93 -13.08
C GLY A 71 6.88 -15.81 -12.93
N LEU A 72 5.88 -15.35 -12.19
CA LEU A 72 4.59 -16.02 -12.03
C LEU A 72 3.49 -15.49 -12.98
N GLY A 73 3.83 -14.59 -13.92
CA GLY A 73 2.86 -14.00 -14.85
C GLY A 73 1.77 -13.17 -14.17
N ARG A 74 2.02 -12.64 -12.97
CA ARG A 74 1.05 -11.83 -12.23
C ARG A 74 1.02 -10.41 -12.77
N LYS A 75 -0.17 -9.82 -12.81
CA LYS A 75 -0.37 -8.43 -13.22
C LYS A 75 0.39 -7.46 -12.31
N LEU A 76 1.17 -6.58 -12.93
CA LEU A 76 1.94 -5.54 -12.26
C LEU A 76 1.17 -4.23 -12.38
N VAL A 77 0.33 -3.93 -11.38
CA VAL A 77 -0.41 -2.66 -11.33
C VAL A 77 0.45 -1.62 -10.63
N SER A 78 0.56 -0.41 -11.20
CA SER A 78 1.24 0.71 -10.53
C SER A 78 0.39 1.24 -9.38
N ARG A 79 1.02 1.64 -8.28
CA ARG A 79 0.35 2.33 -7.17
C ARG A 79 -0.34 3.64 -7.60
N VAL A 80 0.18 4.28 -8.64
CA VAL A 80 -0.40 5.52 -9.19
C VAL A 80 -1.71 5.20 -9.90
N ASP A 81 -1.75 4.12 -10.67
CA ASP A 81 -2.95 3.64 -11.37
C ASP A 81 -4.05 3.26 -10.38
N ASP A 82 -3.70 2.54 -9.31
CA ASP A 82 -4.65 2.18 -8.25
C ASP A 82 -5.32 3.41 -7.64
N ARG A 83 -4.54 4.47 -7.35
CA ARG A 83 -5.07 5.71 -6.77
C ARG A 83 -5.94 6.46 -7.78
N ALA A 84 -5.49 6.57 -9.03
CA ALA A 84 -6.24 7.22 -10.09
C ALA A 84 -7.58 6.51 -10.36
N ILE A 85 -7.57 5.17 -10.43
CA ILE A 85 -8.77 4.36 -10.61
C ILE A 85 -9.76 4.58 -9.45
N ASN A 86 -9.29 4.60 -8.21
CA ASN A 86 -10.16 4.83 -7.05
C ASN A 86 -10.82 6.21 -7.10
N GLU A 87 -10.07 7.24 -7.53
CA GLU A 87 -10.62 8.58 -7.69
C GLU A 87 -11.62 8.68 -8.85
N LEU A 88 -11.37 7.99 -9.96
CA LEU A 88 -12.35 7.88 -11.05
C LEU A 88 -13.62 7.14 -10.60
N ARG A 89 -13.50 6.08 -9.80
CA ARG A 89 -14.65 5.35 -9.22
C ARG A 89 -15.45 6.26 -8.29
N ARG A 90 -14.79 7.05 -7.45
CA ARG A 90 -15.42 8.04 -6.57
C ARG A 90 -16.19 9.08 -7.38
N VAL A 91 -15.56 9.68 -8.39
CA VAL A 91 -16.20 10.67 -9.27
C VAL A 91 -17.41 10.07 -10.01
N GLY A 92 -17.31 8.84 -10.51
CA GLY A 92 -18.45 8.14 -11.13
C GLY A 92 -19.61 7.92 -10.15
N GLY A 93 -19.32 7.61 -8.89
CA GLY A 93 -20.34 7.53 -7.83
C GLY A 93 -21.06 8.85 -7.59
N LEU A 94 -20.31 9.96 -7.50
CA LEU A 94 -20.86 11.31 -7.35
C LEU A 94 -21.76 11.69 -8.55
N LEU A 95 -21.31 11.35 -9.76
CA LEU A 95 -22.08 11.59 -10.98
C LEU A 95 -23.39 10.80 -11.01
N LYS A 96 -23.38 9.55 -10.55
CA LYS A 96 -24.61 8.74 -10.43
C LYS A 96 -25.65 9.39 -9.51
N VAL A 97 -25.19 10.03 -8.42
CA VAL A 97 -26.08 10.79 -7.53
C VAL A 97 -26.61 12.03 -8.26
N ALA A 98 -25.74 12.80 -8.93
CA ALA A 98 -26.14 13.98 -9.70
C ALA A 98 -27.21 13.70 -10.77
N ILE A 99 -27.12 12.56 -11.47
CA ILE A 99 -28.14 12.06 -12.43
C ILE A 99 -29.53 11.92 -11.80
N THR A 100 -29.57 11.53 -10.52
CA THR A 100 -30.81 11.31 -9.79
C THR A 100 -31.40 12.65 -9.33
N THR A 101 -30.54 13.59 -8.95
CA THR A 101 -30.90 14.90 -8.42
C THR A 101 -31.28 15.92 -9.50
N ASP A 102 -30.60 15.93 -10.65
CA ASP A 102 -30.89 16.84 -11.76
C ASP A 102 -31.36 16.04 -13.00
N PRO A 103 -32.69 15.94 -13.23
CA PRO A 103 -33.23 15.18 -14.35
C PRO A 103 -33.02 15.86 -15.70
N VAL A 104 -32.72 17.17 -15.74
CA VAL A 104 -32.57 17.94 -17.00
C VAL A 104 -31.30 17.53 -17.74
N LYS A 105 -30.21 17.26 -17.00
CA LYS A 105 -28.89 16.86 -17.56
C LYS A 105 -28.62 15.37 -17.50
N ARG A 106 -29.66 14.56 -17.26
CA ARG A 106 -29.57 13.11 -17.09
C ARG A 106 -28.89 12.38 -18.25
N GLY A 107 -29.09 12.85 -19.49
CA GLY A 107 -28.47 12.29 -20.69
C GLY A 107 -26.95 12.48 -20.72
N ASP A 108 -26.50 13.72 -20.56
CA ASP A 108 -25.08 14.10 -20.59
C ASP A 108 -24.29 13.40 -19.48
N TYR A 109 -24.85 13.33 -18.27
CA TYR A 109 -24.22 12.65 -17.15
C TYR A 109 -24.12 11.14 -17.34
N ARG A 110 -25.07 10.51 -18.04
CA ARG A 110 -24.99 9.07 -18.36
C ARG A 110 -23.84 8.80 -19.34
N ALA A 111 -23.70 9.62 -20.38
CA ALA A 111 -22.61 9.51 -21.34
C ALA A 111 -21.24 9.65 -20.64
N LEU A 112 -21.10 10.66 -19.78
CA LEU A 112 -19.87 10.90 -19.02
C LEU A 112 -19.56 9.75 -18.04
N LEU A 113 -20.58 9.13 -17.44
CA LEU A 113 -20.41 7.95 -16.57
C LEU A 113 -19.86 6.76 -17.35
N ASP A 114 -20.35 6.53 -18.57
CA ASP A 114 -19.89 5.42 -19.40
C ASP A 114 -18.47 5.67 -19.94
N ASP A 115 -18.10 6.91 -20.24
CA ASP A 115 -16.73 7.28 -20.57
C ASP A 115 -15.77 7.08 -19.40
N LEU A 116 -16.18 7.43 -18.17
CA LEU A 116 -15.41 7.17 -16.95
C LEU A 116 -15.21 5.67 -16.71
N LYS A 117 -16.25 4.84 -16.89
CA LYS A 117 -16.13 3.38 -16.79
C LYS A 117 -15.15 2.84 -17.83
N ARG A 118 -15.25 3.29 -19.08
CA ARG A 118 -14.32 2.89 -20.16
C ARG A 118 -12.89 3.30 -19.87
N ALA A 119 -12.66 4.51 -19.33
CA ALA A 119 -11.33 4.94 -18.91
C ALA A 119 -10.76 4.07 -17.78
N ILE A 120 -11.57 3.75 -16.76
CA ILE A 120 -11.15 2.86 -15.66
C ILE A 120 -10.77 1.48 -16.20
N VAL A 121 -11.59 0.90 -17.09
CA VAL A 121 -11.29 -0.43 -17.67
C VAL A 121 -10.00 -0.44 -18.46
N ARG A 122 -9.67 0.64 -19.18
CA ARG A 122 -8.37 0.76 -19.90
C ARG A 122 -7.18 0.82 -18.94
N ILE A 123 -7.28 1.65 -17.91
CA ILE A 123 -6.20 1.82 -16.92
C ILE A 123 -6.05 0.54 -16.08
N ASP A 124 -7.16 -0.02 -15.59
CA ASP A 124 -7.16 -1.27 -14.84
C ASP A 124 -6.64 -2.40 -15.75
N GLY A 125 -7.15 -2.55 -16.97
CA GLY A 125 -6.79 -3.58 -17.95
C GLY A 125 -5.30 -3.68 -18.30
N GLY A 126 -4.52 -2.62 -18.08
CA GLY A 126 -3.08 -2.62 -18.32
C GLY A 126 -2.69 -2.27 -19.76
N ASP A 127 -3.51 -1.50 -20.47
CA ASP A 127 -3.20 -0.97 -21.82
C ASP A 127 -2.01 0.04 -21.85
N HIS A 128 -1.21 0.09 -20.78
CA HIS A 128 0.02 0.87 -20.70
C HIS A 128 1.24 0.16 -21.34
N ALA A 129 1.03 -0.97 -22.03
CA ALA A 129 2.12 -1.69 -22.69
C ALA A 129 2.16 -1.44 -24.20
N ARG A 130 3.29 -0.83 -24.60
CA ARG A 130 3.84 -0.61 -25.96
C ARG A 130 3.51 0.75 -26.59
N ALA A 131 4.17 1.79 -26.07
CA ALA A 131 4.75 2.77 -26.97
C ALA A 131 6.19 2.29 -27.24
N ASP A 132 6.47 2.05 -28.51
CA ASP A 132 7.76 1.65 -29.06
C ASP A 132 8.84 2.72 -28.81
#